data_AF-A0A7C6X815-F1
#
_entry.id   AF-A0A7C6X815-F1
#
_cell.length_a   1.000
_cell.length_b   1.000
_cell.length_c   1.000
_cell.angle_alpha   90.00
_cell.angle_beta   90.00
_cell.angle_gamma   90.00
#
_symmetry.space_group_name_H-M   'P 1'
#
loop_
_entity.id
_entity.type
_entity.pdbx_description
1 polymer ?
#
loop_
_entity_poly.entity_id
_entity_poly.type
_entity_poly.pdbx_seq_one_letter_code
_entity_poly.pdbx_strand_id
1 'polypeptide(L)'
;MNPRLAAARALTSVLAGKASLASSLPTQLERVSDRDKGLVQELAFGTARWQPRLSLLALELLSKPFRKADQDVEALLLVGLYQLLYTRIPAHAAIAETVGCATALKKPWAKGLLNAV
;
A
#
# COMPACT_ATOMS: atom_id res chain seq x y z
N MET A 1 -3.65 5.05 -13.30
CA MET A 1 -3.89 4.15 -12.15
C MET A 1 -3.67 4.93 -10.86
N ASN A 2 -4.40 4.62 -9.77
CA ASN A 2 -4.20 5.31 -8.49
C ASN A 2 -2.75 5.09 -7.96
N PRO A 3 -2.04 6.13 -7.48
CA PRO A 3 -0.68 6.00 -6.97
C PRO A 3 -0.53 4.99 -5.82
N ARG A 4 -1.51 4.91 -4.92
CA ARG A 4 -1.51 4.00 -3.76
C ARG A 4 -1.62 2.56 -4.23
N LEU A 5 -2.51 2.31 -5.20
CA LEU A 5 -2.67 1.01 -5.84
C LEU A 5 -1.39 0.57 -6.55
N ALA A 6 -0.73 1.48 -7.26
CA ALA A 6 0.53 1.21 -7.95
C ALA A 6 1.63 0.80 -6.97
N ALA A 7 1.81 1.58 -5.90
CA ALA A 7 2.78 1.27 -4.85
C ALA A 7 2.45 -0.07 -4.15
N ALA A 8 1.19 -0.29 -3.77
CA ALA A 8 0.76 -1.53 -3.12
C ALA A 8 1.01 -2.77 -4.00
N ARG A 9 0.73 -2.69 -5.31
CA ARG A 9 1.01 -3.78 -6.26
C ARG A 9 2.50 -4.07 -6.40
N ALA A 10 3.34 -3.04 -6.45
CA ALA A 10 4.79 -3.21 -6.47
C ALA A 10 5.29 -3.87 -5.17
N LEU A 11 4.74 -3.48 -4.02
CA LEU A 11 5.10 -4.02 -2.70
C LEU A 11 4.58 -5.44 -2.47
N THR A 12 3.45 -5.83 -3.06
CA THR A 12 2.86 -7.16 -2.84
C THR A 12 3.85 -8.29 -3.16
N SER A 13 4.55 -8.20 -4.29
CA SER A 13 5.54 -9.23 -4.67
C SER A 13 6.81 -9.18 -3.80
N VAL A 14 7.14 -8.01 -3.25
CA VAL A 14 8.27 -7.83 -2.32
C VAL A 14 7.94 -8.46 -0.98
N LEU A 15 6.76 -8.18 -0.41
CA LEU A 15 6.28 -8.80 0.83
C LEU A 15 6.10 -10.32 0.70
N ALA A 16 5.77 -10.79 -0.51
CA ALA A 16 5.72 -12.21 -0.82
C ALA A 16 7.10 -12.89 -0.92
N GLY A 17 8.20 -12.13 -0.88
CA GLY A 17 9.56 -12.65 -1.12
C GLY A 17 9.80 -13.09 -2.56
N LYS A 18 8.99 -12.63 -3.52
CA LYS A 18 9.03 -13.05 -4.93
C LYS A 18 9.77 -12.07 -5.84
N ALA A 19 10.02 -10.84 -5.38
CA ALA A 19 10.67 -9.79 -6.15
C ALA A 19 11.34 -8.76 -5.24
N SER A 20 12.12 -7.85 -5.84
CA SER A 20 12.58 -6.62 -5.20
C SER A 20 11.79 -5.43 -5.74
N LEU A 21 11.81 -4.29 -5.04
CA LEU A 21 11.20 -3.07 -5.58
C LEU A 21 11.84 -2.63 -6.91
N ALA A 22 13.14 -2.88 -7.08
CA ALA A 22 13.84 -2.57 -8.33
C ALA A 22 13.26 -3.31 -9.54
N SER A 23 12.77 -4.55 -9.34
CA SER A 23 12.14 -5.33 -10.41
C SER A 23 10.63 -5.15 -10.50
N SER A 24 9.93 -4.92 -9.38
CA SER A 24 8.46 -4.82 -9.39
C SER A 24 7.93 -3.43 -9.75
N LEU A 25 8.62 -2.35 -9.32
CA LEU A 25 8.15 -0.98 -9.45
C LEU A 25 8.07 -0.46 -10.90
N PRO A 26 9.04 -0.72 -11.80
CA PRO A 26 9.01 -0.19 -13.17
C PRO A 26 7.71 -0.52 -13.92
N THR A 27 7.24 -1.78 -13.80
CA THR A 27 6.00 -2.24 -14.43
C THR A 27 4.75 -1.49 -13.93
N GLN A 28 4.78 -0.96 -12.71
CA GLN A 28 3.68 -0.15 -12.17
C GLN A 28 3.80 1.31 -12.59
N LEU A 29 5.03 1.84 -12.76
CA LEU A 29 5.29 3.20 -13.23
C LEU A 29 4.82 3.42 -14.67
N GLU A 30 4.85 2.38 -15.52
CA GLU A 30 4.30 2.42 -16.88
C GLU A 30 2.78 2.58 -16.93
N ARG A 31 2.08 2.29 -15.82
CA ARG A 31 0.61 2.27 -15.73
C ARG A 31 0.03 3.51 -15.03
N VAL A 32 0.87 4.46 -14.65
CA VAL A 32 0.48 5.72 -14.01
C VAL A 32 0.88 6.91 -14.88
N SER A 33 0.23 8.06 -14.65
CA SER A 33 0.59 9.29 -15.35
C SER A 33 1.98 9.77 -14.91
N ASP A 34 2.68 10.52 -15.75
CA ASP A 34 4.00 11.07 -15.39
C ASP A 34 3.95 11.94 -14.13
N ARG A 35 2.86 12.68 -13.93
CA ARG A 35 2.60 13.47 -12.72
C ARG A 35 2.57 12.61 -11.45
N ASP A 36 2.08 11.39 -11.55
CA ASP A 36 1.89 10.49 -10.41
C ASP A 36 3.14 9.65 -10.09
N LYS A 37 4.09 9.51 -11.03
CA LYS A 37 5.27 8.66 -10.86
C LYS A 37 6.07 9.00 -9.60
N GLY A 38 6.25 10.29 -9.33
CA GLY A 38 6.95 10.75 -8.12
C GLY A 38 6.27 10.29 -6.84
N LEU A 39 4.93 10.38 -6.77
CA LEU A 39 4.17 9.92 -5.61
C LEU A 39 4.20 8.39 -5.49
N VAL A 40 4.13 7.65 -6.59
CA VAL A 40 4.26 6.18 -6.55
C VAL A 40 5.61 5.75 -5.98
N GLN A 41 6.69 6.40 -6.41
CA GLN A 41 8.03 6.13 -5.90
C GLN A 41 8.15 6.46 -4.40
N GLU A 42 7.67 7.63 -3.98
CA GLU A 42 7.67 8.03 -2.56
C GLU A 42 6.92 7.00 -1.71
N LEU A 43 5.72 6.61 -2.12
CA LEU A 43 4.92 5.63 -1.38
C LEU A 43 5.57 4.25 -1.37
N ALA A 44 6.10 3.77 -2.50
CA ALA A 44 6.71 2.45 -2.59
C ALA A 44 8.00 2.36 -1.75
N PHE A 45 8.96 3.26 -1.99
CA PHE A 45 10.23 3.25 -1.26
C PHE A 45 10.06 3.61 0.21
N GLY A 46 9.20 4.60 0.50
CA GLY A 46 8.91 5.01 1.87
C GLY A 46 8.26 3.90 2.69
N THR A 47 7.25 3.22 2.13
CA THR A 47 6.62 2.07 2.81
C THR A 47 7.61 0.94 3.00
N ALA A 48 8.44 0.60 2.00
CA ALA A 48 9.45 -0.45 2.15
C ALA A 48 10.50 -0.11 3.21
N ARG A 49 10.97 1.16 3.27
CA ARG A 49 11.93 1.63 4.27
C ARG A 49 11.41 1.43 5.69
N TRP A 50 10.14 1.73 5.92
CA TRP A 50 9.50 1.64 7.24
C TRP A 50 8.74 0.33 7.47
N GLN A 51 8.81 -0.62 6.54
CA GLN A 51 7.96 -1.82 6.53
C GLN A 51 8.01 -2.59 7.86
N PRO A 52 9.17 -2.83 8.51
CA PRO A 52 9.18 -3.57 9.77
C PRO A 52 8.35 -2.87 10.86
N ARG A 53 8.48 -1.54 10.97
CA ARG A 53 7.72 -0.74 11.95
C ARG A 53 6.24 -0.69 11.60
N LEU A 54 5.91 -0.46 10.33
CA LEU A 54 4.52 -0.41 9.87
C LEU A 54 3.82 -1.75 10.05
N SER A 55 4.53 -2.87 9.85
CA SER A 55 3.97 -4.21 9.99
C SER A 55 3.72 -4.56 11.44
N LEU A 56 4.63 -4.18 12.36
CA LEU A 56 4.41 -4.33 13.80
C LEU A 56 3.20 -3.49 14.26
N LEU A 57 3.09 -2.25 13.79
CA LEU A 57 1.92 -1.42 14.08
C LEU A 57 0.63 -2.04 13.54
N ALA A 58 0.65 -2.54 12.31
CA ALA A 58 -0.50 -3.21 11.72
C ALA A 58 -0.92 -4.44 12.53
N LEU A 59 0.02 -5.22 13.06
CA LEU A 59 -0.28 -6.37 13.92
C LEU A 59 -0.96 -5.98 15.23
N GLU A 60 -0.59 -4.85 15.84
CA GLU A 60 -1.25 -4.34 17.06
C GLU A 60 -2.67 -3.82 16.78
N LEU A 61 -2.92 -3.31 15.58
CA LEU A 61 -4.23 -2.76 15.20
C LEU A 61 -5.18 -3.83 14.62
N LEU A 62 -4.63 -4.89 14.03
CA LEU A 62 -5.40 -5.97 13.44
C LEU A 62 -5.81 -7.00 14.49
N SER A 63 -7.10 -7.34 14.52
CA SER A 63 -7.58 -8.47 15.33
C SER A 63 -6.98 -9.82 14.88
N LYS A 64 -6.63 -9.95 13.59
CA LYS A 64 -6.00 -11.14 13.00
C LYS A 64 -5.05 -10.71 11.87
N PRO A 65 -3.87 -11.36 11.74
CA PRO A 65 -2.96 -11.09 10.64
C PRO A 65 -3.56 -11.50 9.28
N PHE A 66 -3.06 -10.88 8.21
CA PHE A 66 -3.46 -11.26 6.84
C PHE A 66 -2.97 -12.66 6.47
N ARG A 67 -3.75 -13.34 5.61
CA ARG A 67 -3.33 -14.59 4.99
C ARG A 67 -2.41 -14.29 3.80
N LYS A 68 -1.62 -15.28 3.37
CA LYS A 68 -0.79 -15.15 2.15
C LYS A 68 -1.58 -14.72 0.90
N ALA A 69 -2.86 -15.10 0.81
CA ALA A 69 -3.74 -14.71 -0.31
C ALA A 69 -4.13 -13.22 -0.30
N ASP A 70 -3.92 -12.51 0.82
CA ASP A 70 -4.35 -11.14 1.07
C ASP A 70 -3.16 -10.17 1.26
N GLN A 71 -1.96 -10.57 0.82
CA GLN A 71 -0.74 -9.74 0.89
C GLN A 71 -0.84 -8.42 0.11
N ASP A 72 -1.73 -8.35 -0.88
CA ASP A 72 -2.05 -7.11 -1.60
C ASP A 72 -2.85 -6.12 -0.73
N VAL A 73 -3.75 -6.61 0.13
CA VAL A 73 -4.45 -5.81 1.14
C VAL A 73 -3.48 -5.38 2.23
N GLU A 74 -2.60 -6.28 2.68
CA GLU A 74 -1.54 -5.93 3.61
C GLU A 74 -0.65 -4.81 3.06
N ALA A 75 -0.16 -4.96 1.82
CA ALA A 75 0.64 -3.91 1.16
C ALA A 75 -0.12 -2.58 1.09
N LEU A 76 -1.41 -2.61 0.78
CA LEU A 76 -2.24 -1.41 0.71
C LEU A 76 -2.44 -0.77 2.09
N LEU A 77 -2.64 -1.57 3.14
CA LEU A 77 -2.71 -1.08 4.53
C LEU A 77 -1.39 -0.39 4.92
N LEU A 78 -0.25 -1.01 4.65
CA LEU A 78 1.05 -0.44 4.98
C LEU A 78 1.30 0.88 4.23
N VAL A 79 0.86 0.98 2.96
CA VAL A 79 0.88 2.24 2.20
C VAL A 79 -0.02 3.30 2.85
N GLY A 80 -1.18 2.92 3.37
CA GLY A 80 -2.06 3.80 4.15
C GLY A 80 -1.37 4.34 5.40
N LEU A 81 -0.84 3.44 6.24
CA LEU A 81 -0.12 3.80 7.47
C LEU A 81 1.10 4.67 7.18
N TYR A 82 1.86 4.37 6.12
CA TYR A 82 3.00 5.17 5.72
C TYR A 82 2.62 6.63 5.41
N GLN A 83 1.52 6.82 4.67
CA GLN A 83 1.02 8.17 4.37
C GLN A 83 0.70 8.96 5.64
N LEU A 84 -0.01 8.33 6.57
CA LEU A 84 -0.44 8.98 7.82
C LEU A 84 0.75 9.37 8.72
N LEU A 85 1.79 8.54 8.74
CA LEU A 85 2.90 8.71 9.68
C LEU A 85 4.07 9.53 9.12
N TYR A 86 4.27 9.49 7.79
CA TYR A 86 5.54 9.95 7.19
C TYR A 86 5.36 10.91 6.02
N THR A 87 4.13 11.28 5.67
CA THR A 87 3.88 12.25 4.59
C THR A 87 3.08 13.45 5.11
N ARG A 88 2.95 14.47 4.27
CA ARG A 88 2.08 15.64 4.54
C ARG A 88 0.73 15.53 3.82
N ILE A 89 0.37 14.35 3.33
CA ILE A 89 -0.95 14.13 2.71
C ILE A 89 -2.01 14.27 3.80
N PRO A 90 -3.06 15.08 3.61
CA PRO A 90 -4.14 15.19 4.58
C PRO A 90 -4.73 13.82 4.94
N ALA A 91 -4.94 13.56 6.23
CA ALA A 91 -5.35 12.23 6.71
C ALA A 91 -6.61 11.70 6.01
N HIS A 92 -7.63 12.56 5.83
CA HIS A 92 -8.86 12.19 5.14
C HIS A 92 -8.61 11.73 3.69
N ALA A 93 -7.66 12.37 2.98
CA ALA A 93 -7.30 12.01 1.62
C ALA A 93 -6.47 10.72 1.59
N ALA A 94 -5.53 10.55 2.52
CA ALA A 94 -4.76 9.31 2.64
C ALA A 94 -5.67 8.10 2.87
N ILE A 95 -6.65 8.22 3.77
CA ILE A 95 -7.61 7.17 4.07
C ILE A 95 -8.53 6.91 2.88
N ALA A 96 -9.19 7.95 2.35
CA ALA A 96 -10.16 7.80 1.27
C ALA A 96 -9.54 7.17 0.00
N GLU A 97 -8.37 7.65 -0.42
CA GLU A 97 -7.65 7.13 -1.58
C GLU A 97 -7.21 5.67 -1.37
N THR A 98 -6.71 5.35 -0.17
CA THR A 98 -6.25 3.98 0.16
C THR A 98 -7.42 3.01 0.23
N VAL A 99 -8.49 3.34 0.94
CA VAL A 99 -9.72 2.52 1.03
C VAL A 99 -10.35 2.33 -0.35
N GLY A 100 -10.37 3.37 -1.18
CA GLY A 100 -10.90 3.31 -2.55
C GLY A 100 -10.22 2.25 -3.42
N CYS A 101 -8.92 1.98 -3.19
CA CYS A 101 -8.13 1.02 -3.95
C CYS A 101 -8.54 -0.45 -3.74
N ALA A 102 -9.26 -0.78 -2.66
CA ALA A 102 -9.69 -2.16 -2.36
C ALA A 102 -10.53 -2.79 -3.49
N THR A 103 -11.36 -1.99 -4.16
CA THR A 103 -12.16 -2.45 -5.31
C THR A 103 -11.27 -2.88 -6.48
N ALA A 104 -10.19 -2.15 -6.73
CA ALA A 104 -9.26 -2.42 -7.82
C ALA A 104 -8.33 -3.61 -7.53
N LEU A 105 -8.25 -4.04 -6.27
CA LEU A 105 -7.67 -5.32 -5.84
C LEU A 105 -8.67 -6.49 -5.94
N LYS A 106 -9.90 -6.25 -6.40
CA LYS A 106 -11.00 -7.24 -6.41
C LYS A 106 -11.34 -7.74 -5.00
N LYS A 107 -11.13 -6.92 -3.97
CA LYS A 107 -11.36 -7.23 -2.56
C LYS A 107 -12.23 -6.15 -1.89
N PRO A 108 -13.49 -5.96 -2.32
CA PRO A 108 -14.35 -4.91 -1.77
C PRO A 108 -14.60 -5.05 -0.27
N TRP A 109 -14.54 -6.27 0.27
CA TRP A 109 -14.62 -6.55 1.71
C TRP A 109 -13.54 -5.81 2.52
N ALA A 110 -12.38 -5.55 1.92
CA ALA A 110 -11.25 -4.92 2.60
C ALA A 110 -11.50 -3.42 2.88
N LYS A 111 -12.50 -2.78 2.25
CA LYS A 111 -12.80 -1.37 2.50
C LYS A 111 -13.10 -1.07 3.96
N GLY A 112 -13.97 -1.88 4.58
CA GLY A 112 -14.34 -1.70 5.98
C GLY A 112 -13.15 -1.91 6.90
N LEU A 113 -12.34 -2.94 6.62
CA LEU A 113 -11.12 -3.22 7.38
C LEU A 113 -10.10 -2.07 7.27
N LEU A 114 -9.75 -1.66 6.04
CA LEU A 114 -8.78 -0.60 5.80
C LEU A 114 -9.18 0.76 6.37
N ASN A 115 -10.48 1.00 6.55
CA ASN A 115 -10.98 2.23 7.16
C ASN A 115 -11.04 2.16 8.69
N ALA A 116 -11.11 0.95 9.26
CA ALA A 116 -11.22 0.74 10.70
C ALA A 116 -9.86 0.62 11.40
N VAL A 117 -8.85 0.12 10.68
CA VAL A 117 -7.45 0.00 11.11
C VAL A 117 -6.72 1.31 10.85
#